data_AF-A0A7S1C387-F1
#
_entry.id   AF-A0A7S1C387-F1
#
_cell.length_a   1.000
_cell.length_b   1.000
_cell.length_c   1.000
_cell.angle_alpha   90.00
_cell.angle_beta   90.00
_cell.angle_gamma   90.00
#
_symmetry.space_group_name_H-M   'P 1'
#
loop_
_entity.id
_entity.type
_entity.pdbx_description
1 polymer ?
#
loop_
_entity_poly.entity_id
_entity_poly.type
_entity_poly.pdbx_seq_one_letter_code
_entity_poly.pdbx_strand_id
1 'polypeptide(L)'
;PEEYVVCRVLQQNADSIIKEYELYEKLSADRFDANHEDHGLVSAPRLRGKWKYLHLLRENEGWDDELCASYFPITCRVLRETAPVDGVLRTDRQGNSLDCTGFCHAMRRPGPVAFYKLEAGASVPLHSGPTNQRLKCQLVVKAPPGGYAWLEVMGERRVVNKGDVYGLDDSYLHQVYNGGGLNKNETRVVLDVSFWHPGLQVIP
;
A
#
# COMPACT_ATOMS: atom_id res chain seq x y z
N PRO A 1 13.45 7.42 -0.21
CA PRO A 1 13.28 5.96 -0.39
C PRO A 1 14.40 5.12 0.25
N GLU A 2 15.65 5.59 0.22
CA GLU A 2 16.82 4.82 0.71
C GLU A 2 16.81 4.51 2.21
N GLU A 3 16.02 5.24 3.00
CA GLU A 3 15.99 5.13 4.46
C GLU A 3 15.37 3.80 4.95
N TYR A 4 14.28 3.33 4.32
CA TYR A 4 13.55 2.16 4.79
C TYR A 4 13.89 0.89 4.02
N VAL A 5 14.17 -0.21 4.74
CA VAL A 5 14.49 -1.52 4.14
C VAL A 5 13.40 -2.01 3.19
N VAL A 6 12.13 -1.83 3.55
CA VAL A 6 10.98 -2.24 2.73
C VAL A 6 10.97 -1.48 1.40
N CYS A 7 11.28 -0.18 1.41
CA CYS A 7 11.38 0.59 0.17
C CYS A 7 12.57 0.18 -0.70
N ARG A 8 13.70 -0.21 -0.10
CA ARG A 8 14.82 -0.80 -0.87
C ARG A 8 14.43 -2.12 -1.51
N VAL A 9 13.71 -2.99 -0.79
CA VAL A 9 13.19 -4.25 -1.34
C VAL A 9 12.26 -3.99 -2.52
N LEU A 10 11.33 -3.04 -2.40
CA LEU A 10 10.44 -2.65 -3.50
C LEU A 10 11.23 -2.09 -4.70
N GLN A 11 12.21 -1.22 -4.46
CA GLN A 11 13.03 -0.64 -5.53
C GLN A 11 13.85 -1.70 -6.28
N GLN A 12 14.47 -2.63 -5.54
CA GLN A 12 15.31 -3.70 -6.11
C GLN A 12 14.49 -4.72 -6.92
N ASN A 13 13.21 -4.90 -6.58
CA ASN A 13 12.33 -5.87 -7.24
C ASN A 13 11.27 -5.21 -8.13
N ALA A 14 11.36 -3.88 -8.36
CA ALA A 14 10.32 -3.09 -9.02
C ALA A 14 9.93 -3.68 -10.39
N ASP A 15 10.91 -4.02 -11.23
CA ASP A 15 10.65 -4.56 -12.56
C ASP A 15 9.86 -5.88 -12.51
N SER A 16 10.17 -6.77 -11.57
CA SER A 16 9.45 -8.03 -11.41
C SER A 16 8.04 -7.83 -10.87
N ILE A 17 7.87 -6.98 -9.85
CA ILE A 17 6.57 -6.67 -9.28
C ILE A 17 5.65 -6.01 -10.33
N ILE A 18 6.19 -5.04 -11.07
CA ILE A 18 5.47 -4.36 -12.15
C ILE A 18 5.05 -5.38 -13.22
N LYS A 19 5.96 -6.28 -13.61
CA LYS A 19 5.66 -7.30 -14.62
C LYS A 19 4.56 -8.26 -14.16
N GLU A 20 4.55 -8.68 -12.89
CA GLU A 20 3.47 -9.49 -12.33
C GLU A 20 2.13 -8.76 -12.40
N TYR A 21 2.10 -7.47 -12.02
CA TYR A 21 0.90 -6.64 -12.12
C TYR A 21 0.41 -6.48 -13.57
N GLU A 22 1.32 -6.22 -14.52
CA GLU A 22 0.96 -6.09 -15.94
C GLU A 22 0.40 -7.39 -16.53
N LEU A 23 0.91 -8.55 -16.09
CA LEU A 23 0.37 -9.85 -16.49
C LEU A 23 -1.03 -10.04 -15.88
N TYR A 24 -1.20 -9.75 -14.58
CA TYR A 24 -2.50 -9.81 -13.92
C TYR A 24 -3.54 -8.92 -14.61
N GLU A 25 -3.18 -7.67 -14.94
CA GLU A 25 -4.10 -6.71 -15.56
C GLU A 25 -4.63 -7.21 -16.92
N LYS A 26 -3.81 -7.92 -17.70
CA LYS A 26 -4.22 -8.51 -18.99
C LYS A 26 -5.22 -9.65 -18.85
N LEU A 27 -5.25 -10.35 -17.73
CA LEU A 27 -6.13 -11.50 -17.51
C LEU A 27 -7.59 -11.09 -17.25
N SER A 28 -7.88 -9.79 -17.05
CA SER A 28 -9.22 -9.27 -16.74
C SER A 28 -9.87 -9.95 -15.53
N ALA A 29 -9.08 -10.49 -14.61
CA ALA A 29 -9.56 -11.24 -13.45
C ALA A 29 -10.27 -10.36 -12.38
N ASP A 30 -10.49 -9.07 -12.65
CA ASP A 30 -10.76 -7.94 -11.73
C ASP A 30 -11.22 -8.36 -10.32
N ARG A 31 -10.28 -8.83 -9.50
CA ARG A 31 -10.49 -9.18 -8.08
C ARG A 31 -10.36 -7.95 -7.18
N PHE A 32 -10.35 -6.75 -7.77
CA PHE A 32 -10.31 -5.49 -7.03
C PHE A 32 -11.64 -5.24 -6.34
N ASP A 33 -11.59 -4.97 -5.05
CA ASP A 33 -12.76 -4.70 -4.22
C ASP A 33 -12.88 -3.20 -3.90
N ALA A 34 -14.08 -2.65 -4.13
CA ALA A 34 -14.41 -1.27 -3.77
C ALA A 34 -14.85 -1.14 -2.29
N ASN A 35 -15.17 -2.24 -1.62
CA ASN A 35 -15.59 -2.30 -0.23
C ASN A 35 -14.42 -2.63 0.69
N HIS A 36 -13.34 -1.85 0.57
CA HIS A 36 -12.13 -2.00 1.39
C HIS A 36 -12.22 -1.17 2.69
N GLU A 37 -11.28 -1.37 3.61
CA GLU A 37 -11.23 -0.75 4.94
C GLU A 37 -11.39 0.79 4.95
N ASP A 38 -10.91 1.46 3.90
CA ASP A 38 -10.94 2.92 3.76
C ASP A 38 -12.14 3.43 2.93
N HIS A 39 -13.07 2.56 2.52
CA HIS A 39 -14.21 2.95 1.70
C HIS A 39 -15.10 4.01 2.39
N GLY A 40 -15.04 4.16 3.72
CA GLY A 40 -15.74 5.23 4.44
C GLY A 40 -15.25 6.64 4.09
N LEU A 41 -13.99 6.78 3.65
CA LEU A 41 -13.43 8.04 3.13
C LEU A 41 -14.03 8.43 1.76
N VAL A 42 -14.76 7.51 1.14
CA VAL A 42 -15.40 7.65 -0.18
C VAL A 42 -16.80 8.29 -0.08
N SER A 43 -17.16 8.92 1.05
CA SER A 43 -18.43 9.65 1.22
C SER A 43 -18.66 10.76 0.18
N ALA A 44 -17.61 11.18 -0.54
CA ALA A 44 -17.74 12.02 -1.72
C ALA A 44 -18.29 11.22 -2.93
N PRO A 45 -19.45 11.57 -3.50
CA PRO A 45 -20.07 10.85 -4.63
C PRO A 45 -19.15 10.62 -5.83
N ARG A 46 -18.11 11.46 -5.99
CA ARG A 46 -17.15 11.40 -7.10
C ARG A 46 -16.12 10.25 -6.98
N LEU A 47 -15.97 9.65 -5.80
CA LEU A 47 -15.01 8.55 -5.52
C LEU A 47 -15.65 7.17 -5.47
N ARG A 48 -16.99 7.09 -5.40
CA ARG A 48 -17.71 5.83 -5.19
C ARG A 48 -17.36 4.80 -6.27
N GLY A 49 -16.81 3.66 -5.86
CA GLY A 49 -16.39 2.56 -6.75
C GLY A 49 -15.15 2.86 -7.61
N LYS A 50 -14.52 4.02 -7.45
CA LYS A 50 -13.34 4.47 -8.20
C LYS A 50 -12.02 4.26 -7.48
N TRP A 51 -12.10 3.87 -6.21
CA TRP A 51 -10.97 3.48 -5.40
C TRP A 51 -11.20 2.03 -4.99
N LYS A 52 -10.26 1.16 -5.33
CA LYS A 52 -10.39 -0.28 -5.12
C LYS A 52 -9.07 -0.90 -4.71
N TYR A 53 -9.13 -1.92 -3.86
CA TYR A 53 -7.96 -2.64 -3.38
C TYR A 53 -7.93 -4.07 -3.91
N LEU A 54 -6.74 -4.56 -4.25
CA LEU A 54 -6.46 -5.98 -4.44
C LEU A 54 -5.48 -6.40 -3.35
N HIS A 55 -6.01 -6.97 -2.25
CA HIS A 55 -5.21 -7.36 -1.09
C HIS A 55 -4.39 -8.62 -1.38
N LEU A 56 -3.07 -8.54 -1.17
CA LEU A 56 -2.18 -9.70 -1.07
C LEU A 56 -2.05 -10.17 0.38
N LEU A 57 -2.10 -9.23 1.34
CA LEU A 57 -2.12 -9.45 2.78
C LEU A 57 -3.24 -8.62 3.39
N ARG A 58 -4.15 -9.26 4.12
CA ARG A 58 -5.13 -8.60 4.98
C ARG A 58 -4.64 -8.67 6.43
N GLU A 59 -4.78 -7.57 7.16
CA GLU A 59 -4.27 -7.43 8.53
C GLU A 59 -4.75 -8.56 9.47
N ASN A 60 -6.01 -8.99 9.34
CA ASN A 60 -6.62 -10.00 10.20
C ASN A 60 -6.72 -11.41 9.58
N GLU A 61 -6.60 -11.54 8.25
CA GLU A 61 -6.79 -12.83 7.55
C GLU A 61 -5.46 -13.43 7.07
N GLY A 62 -4.38 -12.64 7.02
CA GLY A 62 -3.10 -13.09 6.49
C GLY A 62 -3.02 -12.96 4.97
N TRP A 63 -2.09 -13.70 4.38
CA TRP A 63 -1.82 -13.64 2.95
C TRP A 63 -2.85 -14.43 2.14
N ASP A 64 -3.21 -13.91 0.97
CA ASP A 64 -4.01 -14.65 -0.02
C ASP A 64 -3.10 -15.61 -0.80
N ASP A 65 -3.01 -16.86 -0.35
CA ASP A 65 -2.14 -17.88 -0.94
C ASP A 65 -2.48 -18.20 -2.40
N GLU A 66 -3.75 -18.14 -2.80
CA GLU A 66 -4.15 -18.40 -4.18
C GLU A 66 -3.67 -17.26 -5.10
N LEU A 67 -3.90 -16.03 -4.68
CA LEU A 67 -3.49 -14.84 -5.42
C LEU A 67 -1.95 -14.75 -5.51
N CYS A 68 -1.26 -15.05 -4.41
CA CYS A 68 0.19 -15.14 -4.36
C CYS A 68 0.73 -16.24 -5.27
N ALA A 69 0.21 -17.46 -5.22
CA ALA A 69 0.72 -18.56 -6.04
C ALA A 69 0.42 -18.38 -7.53
N SER A 70 -0.75 -17.83 -7.87
CA SER A 70 -1.25 -17.81 -9.24
C SER A 70 -0.85 -16.56 -10.03
N TYR A 71 -0.67 -15.42 -9.35
CA TYR A 71 -0.50 -14.12 -10.02
C TYR A 71 0.69 -13.31 -9.53
N PHE A 72 1.04 -13.40 -8.24
CA PHE A 72 2.10 -12.57 -7.63
C PHE A 72 3.18 -13.37 -6.86
N PRO A 73 3.73 -14.46 -7.42
CA PRO A 73 4.63 -15.36 -6.67
C PRO A 73 5.92 -14.67 -6.22
N ILE A 74 6.49 -13.79 -7.03
CA ILE A 74 7.71 -13.04 -6.68
C ILE A 74 7.37 -11.97 -5.64
N THR A 75 6.34 -11.15 -5.90
CA THR A 75 5.93 -10.07 -5.00
C THR A 75 5.62 -10.60 -3.60
N CYS A 76 4.82 -11.67 -3.48
CA CYS A 76 4.51 -12.24 -2.17
C CYS A 76 5.74 -12.85 -1.49
N ARG A 77 6.59 -13.59 -2.22
CA ARG A 77 7.81 -14.19 -1.63
C ARG A 77 8.72 -13.13 -1.02
N VAL A 78 9.07 -12.09 -1.79
CA VAL A 78 10.03 -11.06 -1.32
C VAL A 78 9.50 -10.29 -0.11
N LEU A 79 8.18 -10.07 -0.04
CA LEU A 79 7.56 -9.37 1.09
C LEU A 79 7.37 -10.25 2.32
N ARG A 80 7.06 -11.55 2.16
CA ARG A 80 7.05 -12.53 3.26
C ARG A 80 8.43 -12.69 3.90
N GLU A 81 9.49 -12.63 3.10
CA GLU A 81 10.87 -12.68 3.57
C GLU A 81 11.36 -11.36 4.21
N THR A 82 10.53 -10.31 4.19
CA THR A 82 10.85 -9.00 4.74
C THR A 82 10.23 -8.83 6.13
N ALA A 83 11.01 -9.06 7.18
CA ALA A 83 10.53 -9.09 8.57
C ALA A 83 9.67 -7.88 9.01
N PRO A 84 9.96 -6.62 8.65
CA PRO A 84 9.08 -5.49 8.99
C PRO A 84 7.67 -5.55 8.37
N VAL A 85 7.46 -6.36 7.33
CA VAL A 85 6.17 -6.51 6.63
C VAL A 85 5.37 -7.68 7.23
N ASP A 86 5.99 -8.85 7.35
CA ASP A 86 5.29 -10.07 7.77
C ASP A 86 5.44 -10.41 9.26
N GLY A 87 6.30 -9.67 9.97
CA GLY A 87 6.55 -9.85 11.40
C GLY A 87 5.32 -9.56 12.26
N VAL A 88 5.17 -10.36 13.32
CA VAL A 88 4.08 -10.25 14.30
C VAL A 88 4.65 -9.73 15.61
N LEU A 89 4.02 -8.73 16.23
CA LEU A 89 4.39 -8.28 17.56
C LEU A 89 3.99 -9.35 18.60
N ARG A 90 4.90 -9.64 19.53
CA ARG A 90 4.61 -10.50 20.69
C ARG A 90 3.65 -9.78 21.60
N THR A 91 2.65 -10.50 22.10
CA THR A 91 1.70 -9.99 23.08
C THR A 91 1.75 -10.79 24.37
N ASP A 92 1.47 -10.14 25.51
CA ASP A 92 1.18 -10.84 26.75
C ASP A 92 -0.18 -11.57 26.69
N ARG A 93 -0.57 -12.23 27.79
CA ARG A 93 -1.86 -12.96 27.88
C ARG A 93 -3.08 -12.03 27.85
N GLN A 94 -2.87 -10.73 28.05
CA GLN A 94 -3.90 -9.68 28.02
C GLN A 94 -3.96 -8.99 26.64
N GLY A 95 -3.09 -9.37 25.69
CA GLY A 95 -3.03 -8.81 24.35
C GLY A 95 -2.18 -7.54 24.24
N ASN A 96 -1.46 -7.13 25.29
CA ASN A 96 -0.58 -5.98 25.22
C ASN A 96 0.72 -6.34 24.51
N SER A 97 1.18 -5.48 23.59
CA SER A 97 2.46 -5.68 22.92
C SER A 97 3.62 -5.66 23.92
N LEU A 98 4.50 -6.66 23.83
CA LEU A 98 5.76 -6.77 24.59
C LEU A 98 6.95 -6.11 23.87
N ASP A 99 6.73 -5.66 22.64
CA ASP A 99 7.76 -5.24 21.68
C ASP A 99 7.80 -3.71 21.48
N CYS A 100 6.97 -2.98 22.24
CA CYS A 100 6.89 -1.54 22.22
C CYS A 100 7.10 -0.96 23.62
N THR A 101 7.77 0.19 23.72
CA THR A 101 7.77 1.03 24.92
C THR A 101 6.65 2.08 24.81
N GLY A 102 5.51 1.87 25.48
CA GLY A 102 4.36 2.80 25.48
C GLY A 102 3.04 2.14 25.06
N PHE A 103 2.05 2.93 24.64
CA PHE A 103 0.79 2.40 24.10
C PHE A 103 0.99 1.91 22.67
N CYS A 104 1.02 0.58 22.51
CA CYS A 104 0.84 -0.05 21.21
C CYS A 104 -0.55 -0.67 21.15
N HIS A 105 -1.26 -0.41 20.05
CA HIS A 105 -2.53 -1.09 19.83
C HIS A 105 -2.22 -2.56 19.56
N ALA A 106 -3.10 -3.47 19.96
CA ALA A 106 -2.92 -4.91 19.79
C ALA A 106 -3.10 -5.35 18.32
N MET A 107 -2.40 -4.70 17.40
CA MET A 107 -2.34 -5.08 15.99
C MET A 107 -1.39 -6.27 15.86
N ARG A 108 -1.87 -7.36 15.27
CA ARG A 108 -1.05 -8.55 15.03
C ARG A 108 -0.03 -8.35 13.90
N ARG A 109 -0.33 -7.47 12.95
CA ARG A 109 0.46 -7.20 11.75
C ARG A 109 0.54 -5.68 11.54
N PRO A 110 1.53 -5.18 10.80
CA PRO A 110 1.65 -3.73 10.59
C PRO A 110 0.48 -3.18 9.79
N GLY A 111 -0.12 -3.98 8.92
CA GLY A 111 -1.29 -3.58 8.14
C GLY A 111 -1.41 -4.38 6.85
N PRO A 112 -2.25 -3.93 5.92
CA PRO A 112 -2.43 -4.60 4.64
C PRO A 112 -1.22 -4.42 3.71
N VAL A 113 -1.07 -5.38 2.80
CA VAL A 113 -0.32 -5.24 1.54
C VAL A 113 -1.31 -5.41 0.41
N ALA A 114 -1.43 -4.41 -0.45
CA ALA A 114 -2.42 -4.43 -1.51
C ALA A 114 -2.03 -3.54 -2.69
N PHE A 115 -2.53 -3.89 -3.88
CA PHE A 115 -2.55 -2.93 -4.98
C PHE A 115 -3.73 -1.98 -4.79
N TYR A 116 -3.47 -0.68 -4.79
CA TYR A 116 -4.49 0.36 -4.74
C TYR A 116 -4.71 0.92 -6.13
N LYS A 117 -5.89 0.70 -6.69
CA LYS A 117 -6.33 1.22 -7.98
C LYS A 117 -7.18 2.47 -7.77
N LEU A 118 -6.79 3.56 -8.44
CA LEU A 118 -7.53 4.81 -8.46
C LEU A 118 -7.88 5.16 -9.92
N GLU A 119 -9.18 5.24 -10.22
CA GLU A 119 -9.69 5.52 -11.57
C GLU A 119 -9.33 6.94 -12.05
N ALA A 120 -9.40 7.14 -13.37
CA ALA A 120 -9.17 8.44 -13.99
C ALA A 120 -10.10 9.54 -13.41
N GLY A 121 -9.52 10.68 -13.08
CA GLY A 121 -10.20 11.84 -12.50
C GLY A 121 -10.56 11.72 -11.02
N ALA A 122 -10.17 10.65 -10.33
CA ALA A 122 -10.46 10.45 -8.91
C ALA A 122 -9.34 11.02 -8.01
N SER A 123 -9.71 11.42 -6.80
CA SER A 123 -8.79 11.90 -5.76
C SER A 123 -9.18 11.30 -4.42
N VAL A 124 -8.24 10.70 -3.69
CA VAL A 124 -8.49 10.35 -2.29
C VAL A 124 -8.28 11.63 -1.47
N PRO A 125 -9.28 12.09 -0.69
CA PRO A 125 -9.23 13.38 -0.01
C PRO A 125 -8.17 13.40 1.09
N LEU A 126 -7.90 14.59 1.63
CA LEU A 126 -6.97 14.77 2.74
C LEU A 126 -7.44 13.98 3.97
N HIS A 127 -6.59 13.06 4.44
CA HIS A 127 -6.85 12.21 5.60
C HIS A 127 -5.53 11.80 6.25
N SER A 128 -5.61 11.08 7.38
CA SER A 128 -4.49 10.43 8.03
C SER A 128 -4.85 8.98 8.35
N GLY A 129 -3.84 8.13 8.37
CA GLY A 129 -3.92 6.78 8.89
C GLY A 129 -4.16 6.79 10.41
N PRO A 130 -4.62 5.67 10.98
CA PRO A 130 -5.07 5.61 12.36
C PRO A 130 -3.93 5.51 13.39
N THR A 131 -2.68 5.31 12.96
CA THR A 131 -1.57 4.96 13.85
C THR A 131 -0.22 5.35 13.25
N ASN A 132 0.73 5.73 14.11
CA ASN A 132 2.14 5.94 13.79
C ASN A 132 3.01 4.71 14.11
N GLN A 133 2.41 3.59 14.52
CA GLN A 133 3.12 2.32 14.77
C GLN A 133 3.60 1.67 13.46
N ARG A 134 3.04 2.09 12.33
CA ARG A 134 3.40 1.61 11.00
C ARG A 134 3.80 2.76 10.10
N LEU A 135 4.52 2.40 9.05
CA LEU A 135 4.81 3.23 7.90
C LEU A 135 4.29 2.54 6.64
N LYS A 136 4.22 3.28 5.53
CA LYS A 136 3.87 2.74 4.21
C LYS A 136 5.02 2.93 3.24
N CYS A 137 5.23 1.93 2.39
CA CYS A 137 6.03 2.08 1.19
C CYS A 137 5.19 1.78 -0.05
N GLN A 138 5.16 2.72 -0.99
CA GLN A 138 4.37 2.62 -2.22
C GLN A 138 5.30 2.50 -3.43
N LEU A 139 5.18 1.39 -4.17
CA LEU A 139 5.73 1.28 -5.52
C LEU A 139 4.64 1.61 -6.54
N VAL A 140 4.89 2.59 -7.41
CA VAL A 140 3.97 2.97 -8.48
C VAL A 140 4.10 1.99 -9.64
N VAL A 141 3.15 1.06 -9.76
CA VAL A 141 3.18 0.05 -10.83
C VAL A 141 2.54 0.52 -12.13
N LYS A 142 1.65 1.52 -12.04
CA LYS A 142 1.01 2.18 -13.18
C LYS A 142 0.64 3.62 -12.83
N ALA A 143 0.93 4.57 -13.71
CA ALA A 143 0.49 5.95 -13.57
C ALA A 143 0.47 6.63 -14.95
N PRO A 144 -0.45 7.59 -15.18
CA PRO A 144 -0.42 8.39 -16.40
C PRO A 144 0.87 9.22 -16.48
N PRO A 145 1.59 9.20 -17.62
CA PRO A 145 2.83 9.95 -17.79
C PRO A 145 2.56 11.46 -17.88
N GLY A 146 3.56 12.30 -17.58
CA GLY A 146 3.46 13.74 -17.83
C GLY A 146 2.83 14.56 -16.72
N GLY A 147 2.84 14.08 -15.47
CA GLY A 147 2.44 14.88 -14.31
C GLY A 147 0.95 14.89 -13.98
N TYR A 148 0.16 13.98 -14.58
CA TYR A 148 -1.28 13.89 -14.31
C TYR A 148 -1.62 13.17 -13.00
N ALA A 149 -0.64 12.58 -12.30
CA ALA A 149 -0.85 11.94 -11.02
C ALA A 149 0.12 12.49 -9.97
N TRP A 150 -0.35 12.62 -8.73
CA TRP A 150 0.47 13.10 -7.63
C TRP A 150 0.09 12.49 -6.29
N LEU A 151 1.05 12.52 -5.36
CA LEU A 151 0.92 12.22 -3.94
C LEU A 151 1.34 13.47 -3.17
N GLU A 152 0.57 13.84 -2.15
CA GLU A 152 0.89 14.95 -1.25
C GLU A 152 0.89 14.44 0.18
N VAL A 153 1.97 14.73 0.91
CA VAL A 153 2.12 14.38 2.33
C VAL A 153 2.63 15.63 3.03
N MET A 154 1.97 16.06 4.11
CA MET A 154 2.34 17.27 4.86
C MET A 154 2.44 18.54 3.99
N GLY A 155 1.59 18.64 2.98
CA GLY A 155 1.59 19.77 2.03
C GLY A 155 2.72 19.72 0.99
N GLU A 156 3.62 18.75 1.05
CA GLU A 156 4.64 18.54 0.02
C GLU A 156 4.09 17.61 -1.07
N ARG A 157 3.81 18.19 -2.25
CA ARG A 157 3.28 17.48 -3.41
C ARG A 157 4.40 16.98 -4.32
N ARG A 158 4.33 15.70 -4.69
CA ARG A 158 5.23 15.05 -5.65
C ARG A 158 4.42 14.46 -6.79
N VAL A 159 4.86 14.72 -8.02
CA VAL A 159 4.38 14.00 -9.21
C VAL A 159 4.83 12.56 -9.10
N VAL A 160 3.94 11.62 -9.41
CA VAL A 160 4.25 10.18 -9.38
C VAL A 160 4.29 9.61 -10.78
N ASN A 161 5.33 8.82 -11.07
CA ASN A 161 5.53 8.09 -12.32
C ASN A 161 5.67 6.59 -12.03
N LYS A 162 5.40 5.77 -13.04
CA LYS A 162 5.64 4.33 -12.96
C LYS A 162 7.10 4.05 -12.59
N GLY A 163 7.32 3.16 -11.63
CA GLY A 163 8.63 2.78 -11.11
C GLY A 163 9.08 3.60 -9.89
N ASP A 164 8.42 4.72 -9.58
CA ASP A 164 8.74 5.49 -8.39
C ASP A 164 8.42 4.71 -7.11
N VAL A 165 9.26 4.86 -6.09
CA VAL A 165 9.06 4.30 -4.75
C VAL A 165 9.03 5.41 -3.70
N TYR A 166 7.95 5.47 -2.93
CA TYR A 166 7.75 6.45 -1.87
C TYR A 166 7.61 5.77 -0.52
N GLY A 167 8.49 6.10 0.43
CA GLY A 167 8.27 5.81 1.84
C GLY A 167 7.57 6.98 2.50
N LEU A 168 6.49 6.72 3.23
CA LEU A 168 5.73 7.74 3.95
C LEU A 168 5.25 7.23 5.30
N ASP A 169 5.12 8.15 6.24
CA ASP A 169 4.33 7.97 7.45
C ASP A 169 2.91 8.47 7.15
N ASP A 170 1.97 7.53 7.04
CA ASP A 170 0.58 7.85 6.71
C ASP A 170 -0.20 8.42 7.90
N SER A 171 0.37 8.46 9.11
CA SER A 171 -0.24 9.15 10.24
C SER A 171 -0.26 10.68 10.07
N TYR A 172 0.57 11.21 9.17
CA TYR A 172 0.48 12.59 8.74
C TYR A 172 -0.62 12.79 7.70
N LEU A 173 -1.12 14.03 7.59
CA LEU A 173 -2.12 14.38 6.59
C LEU A 173 -1.57 14.17 5.16
N HIS A 174 -2.32 13.42 4.36
CA HIS A 174 -1.96 13.09 3.00
C HIS A 174 -3.18 12.95 2.08
N GLN A 175 -2.95 13.14 0.78
CA GLN A 175 -3.96 13.00 -0.27
C GLN A 175 -3.31 12.57 -1.58
N VAL A 176 -4.09 11.97 -2.48
CA VAL A 176 -3.62 11.55 -3.80
C VAL A 176 -4.59 11.94 -4.89
N TYR A 177 -4.08 12.05 -6.11
CA TYR A 177 -4.88 12.30 -7.30
C TYR A 177 -4.42 11.47 -8.49
N ASN A 178 -5.40 11.06 -9.29
CA ASN A 178 -5.20 10.56 -10.63
C ASN A 178 -6.00 11.40 -11.63
N GLY A 179 -5.33 12.18 -12.46
CA GLY A 179 -5.93 12.99 -13.53
C GLY A 179 -6.27 12.22 -14.79
N GLY A 180 -5.83 10.96 -14.93
CA GLY A 180 -6.21 10.09 -16.04
C GLY A 180 -5.42 10.29 -17.33
N GLY A 181 -4.32 11.04 -17.31
CA GLY A 181 -3.49 11.30 -18.49
C GLY A 181 -4.15 12.27 -19.48
N LEU A 182 -3.55 12.39 -20.67
CA LEU A 182 -4.04 13.27 -21.74
C LEU A 182 -5.48 12.93 -22.16
N ASN A 183 -5.79 11.62 -22.21
CA ASN A 183 -7.08 11.11 -22.67
C ASN A 183 -8.09 10.87 -21.54
N LYS A 184 -7.74 11.18 -20.28
CA LYS A 184 -8.60 11.01 -19.09
C LYS A 184 -9.17 9.59 -18.91
N ASN A 185 -8.39 8.57 -19.26
CA ASN A 185 -8.81 7.16 -19.21
C ASN A 185 -7.78 6.23 -18.56
N GLU A 186 -6.66 6.76 -18.08
CA GLU A 186 -5.61 5.96 -17.46
C GLU A 186 -5.81 5.83 -15.95
N THR A 187 -5.69 4.62 -15.43
CA THR A 187 -5.70 4.37 -13.98
C THR A 187 -4.33 4.65 -13.36
N ARG A 188 -4.33 5.00 -12.08
CA ARG A 188 -3.13 4.99 -11.22
C ARG A 188 -3.21 3.76 -10.33
N VAL A 189 -2.14 2.96 -10.30
CA VAL A 189 -2.04 1.80 -9.44
C VAL A 189 -0.70 1.80 -8.71
N VAL A 190 -0.76 1.64 -7.38
CA VAL A 190 0.42 1.46 -6.54
C VAL A 190 0.32 0.14 -5.80
N LEU A 191 1.45 -0.55 -5.59
CA LEU A 191 1.56 -1.56 -4.54
C LEU A 191 1.86 -0.81 -3.24
N ASP A 192 0.90 -0.79 -2.32
CA ASP A 192 1.05 -0.22 -0.99
C ASP A 192 1.40 -1.32 0.00
N VAL A 193 2.52 -1.13 0.71
CA VAL A 193 3.04 -2.07 1.70
C VAL A 193 3.09 -1.39 3.06
N SER A 194 2.22 -1.82 3.98
CA SER A 194 2.31 -1.43 5.38
C SER A 194 3.44 -2.21 6.06
N PHE A 195 4.28 -1.54 6.86
CA PHE A 195 5.36 -2.17 7.60
C PHE A 195 5.58 -1.51 8.95
N TRP A 196 6.12 -2.26 9.92
CA TRP A 196 6.36 -1.74 11.26
C TRP A 196 7.33 -0.57 11.26
N HIS A 197 7.02 0.45 12.06
CA HIS A 197 7.92 1.58 12.25
C HIS A 197 9.26 1.07 12.81
N PRO A 198 10.43 1.49 12.26
CA PRO A 198 11.75 0.98 12.69
C PRO A 198 12.08 1.20 14.18
N GLY A 199 11.40 2.15 14.81
CA GLY A 199 11.47 2.39 16.26
C GLY A 199 10.76 1.33 17.13
N LEU A 200 10.04 0.37 16.54
CA LEU A 200 9.44 -0.76 17.24
C LEU A 200 10.40 -1.96 17.21
N GLN A 201 10.51 -2.69 18.32
CA GLN A 201 11.37 -3.86 18.40
C GLN A 201 10.66 -5.09 17.86
N VAL A 202 10.63 -5.27 16.54
CA VAL A 202 10.07 -6.48 15.92
C VAL A 202 11.13 -7.59 15.97
N ILE A 203 10.85 -8.70 16.64
CA ILE A 203 11.72 -9.90 16.61
C ILE A 203 11.29 -10.77 15.41
N PRO A 204 12.24 -11.25 14.57
CA PRO A 204 11.95 -12.09 13.40
C PRO A 204 11.33 -13.44 13.75
#